data_AF-A0A4Y2SUF7-F1
#
_entry.id   AF-A0A4Y2SUF7-F1
#
_cell.length_a   1.000
_cell.length_b   1.000
_cell.length_c   1.000
_cell.angle_alpha   90.00
_cell.angle_beta   90.00
_cell.angle_gamma   90.00
#
_symmetry.space_group_name_H-M   'P 1'
#
loop_
_entity.id
_entity.type
_entity.pdbx_description
1 polymer ?
#
loop_
_entity_poly.entity_id
_entity_poly.type
_entity_poly.pdbx_seq_one_letter_code
_entity_poly.pdbx_strand_id
1 'polypeptide(L)'
;MNMRDVKNEEKKNRDLPLLLFDLQNVIPTPHVNISSLFYLRKLNVYNLIAYYKPTKQVYCALWSENLSGPTGNNIASAFHKILTLLTEESNLTELITWSDSYVSQNRNPTIWFSSFFSSTFSQG
;
A
#
# COMPACT_ATOMS: atom_id res chain seq x y z
N MET A 1 2.59 3.35 -15.97
CA MET A 1 2.49 4.82 -15.81
C MET A 1 3.63 5.27 -14.92
N ASN A 2 4.56 6.09 -15.42
CA ASN A 2 5.72 6.50 -14.63
C ASN A 2 5.30 7.58 -13.60
N MET A 3 5.94 7.67 -12.43
CA MET A 3 5.53 8.64 -11.38
C MET A 3 5.53 10.09 -11.91
N ARG A 4 6.42 10.37 -12.87
CA ARG A 4 6.51 11.67 -13.55
C ARG A 4 5.26 11.97 -14.38
N ASP A 5 4.69 10.95 -15.01
CA ASP A 5 3.49 11.08 -15.84
C ASP A 5 2.26 11.33 -14.97
N VAL A 6 2.15 10.62 -13.84
CA VAL A 6 1.06 10.83 -12.87
C VAL A 6 1.12 12.23 -12.28
N LYS A 7 2.31 12.72 -11.88
CA LYS A 7 2.48 14.12 -11.44
C LYS A 7 2.12 15.14 -12.52
N ASN A 8 2.31 14.80 -13.80
CA ASN A 8 1.97 15.67 -14.92
C ASN A 8 0.46 15.67 -15.20
N GLU A 9 -0.23 14.56 -15.01
CA GLU A 9 -1.69 14.47 -15.13
C GLU A 9 -2.41 15.15 -13.96
N GLU A 10 -1.88 15.03 -12.74
CA GLU A 10 -2.36 15.82 -11.60
C GLU A 10 -2.20 17.33 -11.80
N LYS A 11 -1.10 17.79 -12.41
CA LYS A 11 -0.93 19.21 -12.72
C LYS A 11 -1.98 19.72 -13.70
N LYS A 12 -2.51 18.83 -14.56
CA LYS A 12 -3.56 19.15 -15.54
C LYS A 12 -4.95 19.11 -14.91
N ASN A 13 -5.20 18.18 -13.99
CA ASN A 13 -6.47 18.00 -13.29
C ASN A 13 -6.27 18.11 -11.77
N ARG A 14 -6.56 19.31 -11.22
CA ARG A 14 -6.34 19.63 -9.81
C ARG A 14 -7.23 18.86 -8.82
N ASP A 15 -8.30 18.25 -9.32
CA ASP A 15 -9.34 17.64 -8.49
C ASP A 15 -9.28 16.10 -8.48
N LEU A 16 -8.30 15.48 -9.13
CA LEU A 16 -8.17 14.02 -9.13
C LEU A 16 -7.59 13.53 -7.80
N PRO A 17 -8.33 12.73 -7.01
CA PRO A 17 -7.80 12.16 -5.79
C PRO A 17 -6.75 11.09 -6.14
N LEU A 18 -5.49 11.39 -5.82
CA LEU A 18 -4.38 10.45 -5.99
C LEU A 18 -4.06 9.76 -4.65
N LEU A 19 -4.11 8.44 -4.67
CA LEU A 19 -3.59 7.57 -3.62
C LEU A 19 -2.26 6.96 -4.09
N LEU A 20 -1.16 7.32 -3.42
CA LEU A 20 0.12 6.67 -3.63
C LEU A 20 0.31 5.60 -2.57
N PHE A 21 0.56 4.36 -2.97
CA PHE A 21 0.86 3.30 -2.02
C PHE A 21 2.25 2.73 -2.26
N ASP A 22 2.96 2.47 -1.17
CA ASP A 22 4.31 1.92 -1.15
C ASP A 22 4.42 0.86 -0.06
N LEU A 23 5.16 -0.20 -0.36
CA LEU A 23 5.40 -1.29 0.57
C LEU A 23 6.83 -1.17 1.09
N GLN A 24 6.96 -0.90 2.39
CA GLN A 24 8.27 -0.71 3.00
C GLN A 24 9.01 -2.06 3.09
N ASN A 25 10.34 -2.00 3.01
CA ASN A 25 11.18 -3.16 3.28
C ASN A 25 10.89 -3.75 4.67
N VAL A 26 11.03 -5.07 4.79
CA VAL A 26 10.72 -5.83 6.00
C VAL A 26 11.50 -5.27 7.19
N ILE A 27 10.79 -4.95 8.27
CA ILE A 27 11.38 -4.39 9.49
C ILE A 27 11.59 -5.54 10.48
N PRO A 28 12.84 -5.95 10.75
CA PRO A 28 13.10 -6.94 11.78
C PRO A 28 12.96 -6.31 13.17
N THR A 29 12.14 -6.93 14.01
CA THR A 29 11.89 -6.53 15.40
C THR A 29 12.27 -7.67 16.35
N PRO A 30 12.86 -7.40 17.53
CA PRO A 30 13.22 -6.10 18.11
C PRO A 30 14.55 -5.54 17.57
N HIS A 31 14.64 -4.22 17.43
CA HIS A 31 15.86 -3.53 17.01
C HIS A 31 16.75 -3.25 18.23
N VAL A 32 17.63 -4.20 18.57
CA VAL A 32 18.58 -4.07 19.69
C VAL A 32 19.98 -4.43 19.23
N ASN A 33 20.95 -3.60 19.60
CA ASN A 33 22.36 -3.76 19.26
C ASN A 33 23.09 -4.64 20.29
N ILE A 34 22.64 -5.89 20.45
CA ILE A 34 23.28 -6.89 21.32
C ILE A 34 23.68 -8.09 20.48
N SER A 35 24.92 -8.54 20.67
CA SER A 35 25.52 -9.68 19.95
C SER A 35 24.76 -10.99 20.19
N SER A 36 24.11 -11.13 21.35
CA SER A 36 23.27 -12.28 21.68
C SER A 36 22.02 -12.41 20.79
N LEU A 37 21.52 -11.31 20.23
CA LEU A 37 20.37 -11.33 19.31
C LEU A 37 20.70 -11.93 17.94
N PHE A 38 21.99 -12.14 17.64
CA PHE A 38 22.43 -12.79 16.40
C PHE A 38 21.92 -14.24 16.30
N TYR A 39 21.75 -14.91 17.44
CA TYR A 39 21.30 -16.30 17.50
C TYR A 39 19.79 -16.44 17.68
N LEU A 40 19.06 -15.33 17.86
CA LEU A 40 17.61 -15.33 18.06
C LEU A 40 16.87 -15.04 16.75
N ARG A 41 15.72 -15.69 16.56
CA ARG A 41 14.83 -15.42 15.42
C ARG A 41 14.21 -14.03 15.59
N LYS A 42 14.49 -13.13 14.66
CA LYS A 42 13.87 -11.80 14.60
C LYS A 42 12.46 -11.92 14.01
N LEU A 43 11.51 -11.22 14.60
CA LEU A 43 10.15 -11.13 14.10
C LEU A 43 10.10 -10.14 12.94
N ASN A 44 9.63 -10.59 11.78
CA ASN A 44 9.44 -9.71 10.64
C ASN A 44 8.12 -8.95 10.77
N VAL A 45 8.19 -7.62 10.63
CA VAL A 45 7.04 -6.74 10.56
C VAL A 45 6.98 -6.12 9.17
N TYR A 46 5.79 -6.11 8.60
CA TYR A 46 5.49 -5.56 7.28
C TYR A 46 4.68 -4.29 7.44
N ASN A 47 4.97 -3.29 6.60
CA ASN A 47 4.32 -1.98 6.64
C ASN A 47 3.91 -1.55 5.23
N LEU A 48 2.60 -1.46 4.99
CA LEU A 48 2.03 -0.88 3.77
C LEU A 48 1.64 0.57 4.06
N ILE A 49 2.21 1.50 3.33
CA ILE A 49 1.98 2.94 3.49
C ILE A 49 1.16 3.42 2.31
N ALA A 50 0.04 4.09 2.58
CA ALA A 50 -0.78 4.74 1.59
C ALA A 50 -0.88 6.24 1.89
N TYR A 51 -0.35 7.05 0.99
CA TYR A 51 -0.39 8.51 1.05
C TYR A 51 -1.52 9.03 0.18
N TYR A 52 -2.50 9.66 0.80
CA TYR A 52 -3.63 10.26 0.12
C TYR A 52 -3.41 11.76 -0.02
N LYS A 53 -3.27 12.22 -1.27
CA LYS A 53 -2.87 13.60 -1.56
C LYS A 53 -3.91 14.68 -1.23
N PRO A 54 -5.21 14.51 -1.53
CA PRO A 54 -6.19 15.57 -1.35
C PRO A 54 -6.28 16.08 0.09
N THR A 55 -6.39 15.18 1.08
CA THR A 55 -6.40 15.56 2.50
C THR A 55 -5.01 15.55 3.13
N LYS A 56 -3.97 15.14 2.37
CA LYS A 56 -2.58 14.96 2.84
C LYS A 56 -2.48 13.98 4.03
N GLN A 57 -3.40 13.03 4.11
CA GLN A 57 -3.41 12.00 5.14
C GLN A 57 -2.55 10.81 4.73
N VAL A 58 -2.00 10.11 5.73
CA VAL A 58 -1.18 8.92 5.54
C VAL A 58 -1.79 7.78 6.33
N TYR A 59 -2.07 6.68 5.66
CA TYR A 59 -2.57 5.46 6.26
C TYR A 59 -1.45 4.43 6.26
N CYS A 60 -1.20 3.81 7.41
CA CYS A 60 -0.19 2.77 7.57
C CYS A 60 -0.87 1.49 8.05
N ALA A 61 -0.82 0.43 7.23
CA ALA A 61 -1.26 -0.89 7.62
C ALA A 61 -0.03 -1.73 8.03
N LEU A 62 0.06 -2.00 9.33
CA LEU A 62 1.12 -2.79 9.94
C LEU A 62 0.63 -4.20 10.27
N TRP A 63 1.41 -5.22 9.93
CA TRP A 63 1.16 -6.58 10.39
C TRP A 63 2.46 -7.32 10.68
N SER A 64 2.41 -8.27 11.62
CA SER A 64 3.55 -9.12 11.98
C SER A 64 3.47 -10.46 11.27
N GLU A 65 4.63 -11.10 11.06
CA GLU A 65 4.76 -12.46 10.52
C GLU A 65 3.91 -13.48 11.28
N ASN A 66 3.70 -13.27 12.58
CA ASN A 66 2.89 -14.17 13.42
C ASN A 66 1.40 -14.16 13.05
N LEU A 67 0.88 -13.02 12.58
CA LEU A 67 -0.51 -12.93 12.12
C LEU A 67 -0.63 -13.49 10.71
N SER A 68 0.28 -13.08 9.83
CA SER A 68 0.30 -13.58 8.47
C SER A 68 1.61 -13.26 7.76
N GLY A 69 2.03 -14.15 6.87
CA GLY A 69 3.23 -13.98 6.07
C GLY A 69 3.11 -12.90 4.97
N PRO A 70 4.16 -12.70 4.15
CA PRO A 70 4.21 -11.71 3.07
C PRO A 70 3.42 -12.13 1.82
N THR A 71 2.34 -12.89 2.00
CA THR A 71 1.54 -13.39 0.88
C THR A 71 0.73 -12.25 0.27
N GLY A 72 0.63 -12.23 -1.07
CA GLY A 72 -0.08 -11.19 -1.82
C GLY A 72 -1.53 -10.96 -1.36
N ASN A 73 -2.22 -11.99 -0.85
CA ASN A 73 -3.57 -11.88 -0.31
C ASN A 73 -3.66 -10.94 0.89
N ASN A 74 -2.64 -10.93 1.75
CA ASN A 74 -2.62 -10.07 2.94
C ASN A 74 -2.40 -8.62 2.55
N ILE A 75 -1.52 -8.39 1.56
CA ILE A 75 -1.28 -7.08 0.98
C ILE A 75 -2.58 -6.56 0.34
N ALA A 76 -3.28 -7.39 -0.43
CA ALA A 76 -4.56 -7.04 -1.04
C ALA A 76 -5.65 -6.75 0.00
N SER A 77 -5.73 -7.53 1.08
CA SER A 77 -6.68 -7.29 2.18
C SER A 77 -6.37 -6.00 2.94
N ALA A 78 -5.09 -5.74 3.24
CA ALA A 78 -4.66 -4.50 3.87
C ALA A 78 -4.96 -3.28 2.99
N PHE A 79 -4.69 -3.39 1.69
CA PHE A 79 -5.02 -2.36 0.71
C PHE A 79 -6.52 -2.13 0.61
N HIS A 80 -7.33 -3.20 0.56
CA HIS A 80 -8.79 -3.10 0.55
C HIS A 80 -9.33 -2.39 1.78
N LYS A 81 -8.80 -2.69 2.98
CA LYS A 81 -9.18 -1.98 4.21
C LYS A 81 -8.88 -0.49 4.15
N ILE A 82 -7.73 -0.09 3.60
CA ILE A 82 -7.38 1.33 3.41
C ILE A 82 -8.37 1.99 2.44
N LEU A 83 -8.72 1.31 1.34
CA LEU A 83 -9.71 1.83 0.39
C LEU A 83 -11.10 1.99 1.02
N THR A 84 -11.57 1.01 1.80
CA THR A 84 -12.87 1.11 2.50
C THR A 84 -12.89 2.32 3.44
N LEU A 85 -11.83 2.53 4.22
CA LEU A 85 -11.71 3.70 5.10
C LEU A 85 -11.75 5.01 4.31
N LEU A 86 -11.06 5.07 3.16
CA LEU A 86 -11.06 6.25 2.29
C LEU A 86 -12.44 6.53 1.68
N THR A 87 -13.17 5.50 1.26
CA THR A 87 -14.53 5.62 0.71
C THR A 87 -15.53 6.07 1.77
N GLU A 88 -15.37 5.66 3.03
CA GLU A 88 -16.20 6.11 4.14
C GLU A 88 -15.93 7.59 4.50
N GLU A 89 -14.67 8.02 4.51
CA GLU A 89 -14.29 9.39 4.86
C GLU A 89 -14.58 10.40 3.74
N SER A 90 -14.50 9.95 2.50
CA SER A 90 -14.68 10.79 1.32
C SER A 90 -15.54 10.04 0.31
N ASN A 91 -16.76 10.54 0.06
CA ASN A 91 -17.68 10.02 -0.97
C ASN A 91 -17.08 10.20 -2.37
N LEU A 92 -16.04 9.43 -2.70
CA LEU A 92 -15.26 9.53 -3.93
C LEU A 92 -15.87 8.61 -4.99
N THR A 93 -16.17 9.16 -6.16
CA THR A 93 -16.62 8.43 -7.35
C THR A 93 -15.46 7.91 -8.20
N GLU A 94 -14.31 8.58 -8.17
CA GLU A 94 -13.12 8.18 -8.93
C GLU A 94 -11.88 8.29 -8.05
N LEU A 95 -11.02 7.26 -8.06
CA LEU A 95 -9.76 7.23 -7.31
C LEU A 95 -8.63 6.71 -8.21
N ILE A 96 -7.56 7.48 -8.34
CA ILE A 96 -6.35 7.02 -9.03
C ILE A 96 -5.40 6.46 -7.99
N THR A 97 -5.09 5.16 -8.09
CA THR A 97 -4.12 4.49 -7.22
C THR A 97 -2.82 4.28 -7.98
N TRP A 98 -1.70 4.72 -7.41
CA TRP A 98 -0.37 4.52 -7.99
C TRP A 98 0.57 3.85 -7.00
N SER A 99 1.36 2.88 -7.48
CA SER A 99 2.42 2.25 -6.72
C SER A 99 3.70 2.19 -7.54
N ASP A 100 4.82 2.41 -6.84
CA ASP A 100 6.11 2.11 -7.43
C ASP A 100 6.28 0.60 -7.47
N SER A 101 6.68 0.08 -8.62
CA SER A 101 6.76 -1.35 -8.82
C SER A 101 8.05 -1.89 -8.22
N TYR A 102 8.05 -2.15 -6.91
CA TYR A 102 9.14 -2.93 -6.32
C TYR A 102 9.06 -4.39 -6.83
N VAL A 103 10.03 -4.73 -7.68
CA VAL A 103 10.03 -5.87 -8.62
C VAL A 103 9.86 -7.24 -7.96
N SER A 104 10.19 -7.39 -6.67
CA SER A 104 10.10 -8.66 -5.94
C SER A 104 8.76 -8.93 -5.26
N GLN A 105 7.89 -7.92 -5.08
CA GLN A 105 6.58 -8.08 -4.43
C GLN A 105 5.41 -7.68 -5.35
N ASN A 106 5.59 -6.69 -6.24
CA ASN A 106 4.55 -6.18 -7.13
C ASN A 106 4.37 -6.96 -8.46
N ARG A 107 5.11 -8.06 -8.65
CA ARG A 107 4.91 -9.00 -9.78
C ARG A 107 4.00 -10.19 -9.43
N ASN A 108 3.24 -10.10 -8.34
CA ASN A 108 2.24 -11.11 -8.04
C ASN A 108 0.94 -10.75 -8.78
N PRO A 109 0.43 -11.59 -9.71
CA PRO A 109 -0.78 -11.29 -10.50
C PRO A 109 -2.01 -10.96 -9.64
N THR A 110 -2.04 -11.42 -8.40
CA THR A 110 -3.10 -11.11 -7.42
C THR A 110 -3.21 -9.61 -7.10
N ILE A 111 -2.09 -8.88 -7.02
CA ILE A 111 -2.12 -7.44 -6.73
C ILE A 111 -2.73 -6.69 -7.91
N TRP A 112 -2.32 -7.04 -9.13
CA TRP A 112 -2.86 -6.46 -10.36
C TRP A 112 -4.36 -6.73 -10.52
N PHE A 113 -4.80 -7.96 -10.22
CA PHE A 113 -6.22 -8.33 -10.22
C PHE A 113 -7.02 -7.53 -9.19
N SER A 114 -6.48 -7.31 -7.98
CA SER A 114 -7.15 -6.53 -6.94
C SER A 114 -7.31 -5.05 -7.31
N SER A 115 -6.30 -4.44 -7.96
CA SER A 115 -6.39 -3.05 -8.43
C SER A 115 -7.41 -2.91 -9.57
N PHE A 116 -7.48 -3.88 -10.48
CA PHE A 116 -8.45 -3.88 -11.58
C PHE A 116 -9.89 -4.04 -11.06
N PHE A 117 -10.13 -4.99 -10.14
CA PHE A 117 -11.46 -5.23 -9.59
C PHE A 117 -11.97 -4.05 -8.76
N SER A 118 -11.08 -3.36 -8.04
CA SER A 118 -11.42 -2.13 -7.32
C SER A 118 -11.79 -0.99 -8.27
N SER A 119 -11.12 -0.87 -9.43
CA SER A 119 -11.47 0.14 -10.44
C SER A 119 -12.83 -0.13 -11.09
N THR A 120 -13.20 -1.41 -11.27
CA THR A 120 -14.53 -1.77 -11.80
C THR A 120 -15.65 -1.56 -10.79
N PHE A 121 -15.39 -1.76 -9.50
CA PHE A 121 -16.40 -1.50 -8.45
C PHE A 121 -16.62 0.01 -8.22
N SER A 122 -15.61 0.84 -8.52
CA SER A 122 -15.74 2.31 -8.49
C SER A 122 -16.53 2.88 -9.68
N GLN A 123 -16.74 2.11 -10.77
CA GLN A 123 -17.49 2.55 -11.95
C GLN A 123 -18.91 1.95 -12.04
N GLY A 124 -19.36 1.24 -10.99
CA GLY A 124 -20.68 0.60 -10.92
C GLY A 124 -21.67 1.36 -10.06
#